data_AF-A0A4Q2UV20-F1
#
_entry.id   AF-A0A4Q2UV20-F1
#
_cell.length_a   1.000
_cell.length_b   1.000
_cell.length_c   1.000
_cell.angle_alpha   90.00
_cell.angle_beta   90.00
_cell.angle_gamma   90.00
#
_symmetry.space_group_name_H-M   'P 1'
#
loop_
_entity.id
_entity.type
_entity.pdbx_description
1 polymer ?
#
loop_
_entity_poly.entity_id
_entity_poly.type
_entity_poly.pdbx_seq_one_letter_code
_entity_poly.pdbx_strand_id
1 'polypeptide(L)'
;MPKSRLQWEYTEDDMAEVILDITDHGISPPQAAQRRGVPRTTLIDRLNGRGAAEDQIQPRRRLSKSQEDRLAFWILRQESLGYAPSHSQIRACVMGLLRQ
;
A
#
# COMPACT_ATOMS: atom_id res chain seq x y z
N MET A 1 10.48 5.79 28.58
CA MET A 1 9.22 5.19 28.11
C MET A 1 9.01 5.60 26.66
N PRO A 2 9.00 4.68 25.68
CA PRO A 2 8.65 5.09 24.32
C PRO A 2 7.16 5.46 24.31
N LYS A 3 6.86 6.67 23.81
CA LYS A 3 5.51 7.23 23.74
C LYS A 3 4.60 6.27 22.96
N SER A 4 3.40 6.04 23.50
CA SER A 4 2.29 5.41 22.79
C SER A 4 2.20 6.00 21.39
N ARG A 5 2.17 5.15 20.36
CA ARG A 5 1.91 5.59 18.98
C ARG A 5 0.58 6.33 19.04
N LEU A 6 0.63 7.66 18.90
CA LEU A 6 -0.56 8.47 18.71
C LEU A 6 -1.38 7.76 17.63
N GLN A 7 -2.57 7.31 17.99
CA GLN A 7 -3.54 6.84 17.02
C GLN A 7 -3.95 8.11 16.28
N TRP A 8 -3.25 8.41 15.19
CA TRP A 8 -3.49 9.62 14.46
C TRP A 8 -4.89 9.53 13.87
N GLU A 9 -5.75 10.50 14.20
CA GLU A 9 -7.13 10.60 13.69
C GLU A 9 -7.16 11.22 12.29
N TYR A 10 -6.36 10.71 11.35
CA TYR A 10 -6.50 11.07 9.94
C TYR A 10 -6.84 9.81 9.14
N THR A 11 -7.63 9.99 8.08
CA THR A 11 -8.07 8.94 7.17
C THR A 11 -7.20 8.92 5.90
N GLU A 12 -7.31 7.87 5.09
CA GLU A 12 -6.67 7.84 3.77
C GLU A 12 -7.22 8.93 2.84
N ASP A 13 -8.48 9.33 3.01
CA ASP A 13 -9.08 10.46 2.29
C ASP A 13 -8.41 11.78 2.68
N ASP A 14 -8.14 11.99 3.98
CA ASP A 14 -7.36 13.16 4.43
C ASP A 14 -5.96 13.17 3.82
N MET A 15 -5.33 12.00 3.68
CA MET A 15 -4.02 11.88 3.05
C MET A 15 -4.08 12.20 1.54
N ALA A 16 -5.12 11.74 0.85
CA ALA A 16 -5.33 12.04 -0.57
C ALA A 16 -5.54 13.55 -0.79
N GLU A 17 -6.37 14.18 0.04
CA GLU A 17 -6.60 15.63 0.03
C GLU A 17 -5.33 16.44 0.32
N VAL A 18 -4.48 15.99 1.25
CA VAL A 18 -3.16 16.63 1.50
C VAL A 18 -2.24 16.53 0.28
N ILE A 19 -2.24 15.40 -0.42
CA ILE A 19 -1.42 15.23 -1.63
C ILE A 19 -1.91 16.18 -2.73
N LEU A 20 -3.23 16.26 -2.95
CA LEU A 20 -3.85 17.20 -3.89
C LEU A 20 -3.53 18.66 -3.55
N ASP A 21 -3.57 19.03 -2.27
CA ASP A 21 -3.18 20.34 -1.77
C ASP A 21 -1.75 20.73 -2.22
N ILE A 22 -0.84 19.76 -2.32
CA ILE A 22 0.55 19.98 -2.73
C ILE A 22 0.71 19.96 -4.25
N THR A 23 0.09 19.01 -4.94
CA THR A 23 0.29 18.79 -6.38
C THR A 23 -0.50 19.77 -7.25
N ASP A 24 -1.75 20.05 -6.88
CA ASP A 24 -2.69 20.81 -7.70
C ASP A 24 -2.88 22.23 -7.19
N HIS A 25 -2.81 22.42 -5.86
CA HIS A 25 -3.00 23.73 -5.23
C HIS A 25 -1.68 24.42 -4.85
N GLY A 26 -0.54 23.76 -5.04
CA GLY A 26 0.80 24.34 -4.80
C GLY A 26 1.08 24.69 -3.34
N ILE A 27 0.32 24.12 -2.39
CA ILE A 27 0.50 24.36 -0.96
C ILE A 27 1.77 23.65 -0.51
N SER A 28 2.56 24.32 0.35
CA SER A 28 3.78 23.70 0.85
C SER A 28 3.46 22.47 1.73
N PRO A 29 4.27 21.39 1.67
CA PRO A 29 4.01 20.18 2.45
C PRO A 29 3.81 20.39 3.96
N PRO A 30 4.55 21.28 4.66
CA PRO A 30 4.30 21.57 6.07
C PRO A 30 2.92 22.20 6.32
N GLN A 31 2.50 23.09 5.42
CA GLN A 31 1.22 23.81 5.53
C GLN A 31 0.03 22.89 5.21
N ALA A 32 0.15 22.06 4.18
CA ALA A 32 -0.88 21.08 3.82
C ALA A 32 -1.09 20.05 4.94
N ALA A 33 0.00 19.53 5.51
CA ALA A 33 -0.02 18.62 6.66
C ALA A 33 -0.75 19.24 7.87
N GLN A 34 -0.42 20.49 8.21
CA GLN A 34 -1.07 21.19 9.32
C GLN A 34 -2.56 21.43 9.07
N ARG A 35 -2.94 21.82 7.85
CA ARG A 35 -4.32 22.14 7.48
C ARG A 35 -5.27 20.95 7.65
N ARG A 36 -4.78 19.73 7.40
CA ARG A 36 -5.57 18.49 7.42
C ARG A 36 -5.26 17.60 8.62
N GLY A 37 -4.47 18.07 9.58
CA GLY A 37 -4.15 17.29 10.79
C GLY A 37 -3.27 16.05 10.53
N VAL A 38 -2.59 15.99 9.38
CA VAL A 38 -1.76 14.85 8.98
C VAL A 38 -0.33 15.01 9.52
N PRO A 39 0.29 13.95 10.08
CA PRO A 39 1.71 13.95 10.42
C PRO A 39 2.58 14.30 9.22
N ARG A 40 3.41 15.33 9.36
CA ARG A 40 4.38 15.71 8.32
C ARG A 40 5.31 14.54 7.95
N THR A 41 5.75 13.75 8.92
CA THR A 41 6.63 12.59 8.66
C THR A 41 5.93 11.55 7.79
N THR A 42 4.68 11.24 8.08
CA THR A 42 3.89 10.31 7.28
C THR A 42 3.61 10.84 5.88
N LEU A 43 3.28 12.13 5.76
CA LEU A 43 3.12 12.78 4.45
C LEU A 43 4.39 12.67 3.59
N ILE A 44 5.56 12.94 4.17
CA ILE A 44 6.84 12.80 3.46
C ILE A 44 7.09 11.35 3.05
N ASP A 45 6.77 10.38 3.90
CA ASP A 45 6.84 8.96 3.53
C ASP A 45 5.91 8.61 2.35
N ARG A 46 4.69 9.16 2.32
CA ARG A 46 3.74 9.01 1.20
C ARG A 46 4.25 9.62 -0.09
N LEU A 47 4.78 10.84 -0.04
CA LEU A 47 5.37 11.51 -1.21
C LEU A 47 6.59 10.76 -1.77
N ASN A 48 7.31 10.04 -0.90
CA ASN A 48 8.41 9.15 -1.31
C ASN A 48 7.92 7.75 -1.76
N GLY A 49 6.61 7.54 -1.89
CA GLY A 49 6.01 6.31 -2.43
C GLY A 49 5.78 5.20 -1.41
N ARG A 50 5.87 5.45 -0.09
CA ARG A 50 5.41 4.46 0.90
C ARG A 50 3.89 4.46 0.96
N GLY A 51 3.27 3.29 0.99
CA GLY A 51 1.82 3.13 1.16
C GLY A 51 1.37 3.31 2.61
N ALA A 52 0.08 3.08 2.89
CA ALA A 52 -0.44 3.10 4.26
C ALA A 52 0.21 2.03 5.12
N ALA A 53 0.35 2.28 6.42
CA ALA A 53 0.92 1.29 7.34
C ALA A 53 0.07 0.01 7.38
N GLU A 54 -1.25 0.14 7.21
CA GLU A 54 -2.19 -0.97 7.08
C GLU A 54 -2.02 -1.77 5.78
N ASP A 55 -1.72 -1.11 4.66
CA ASP A 55 -1.37 -1.78 3.40
C ASP A 55 -0.02 -2.50 3.49
N GLN A 56 0.90 -1.96 4.29
CA GLN A 56 2.21 -2.53 4.52
C GLN A 56 2.16 -3.72 5.50
N ILE A 57 1.36 -3.61 6.57
CA ILE A 57 1.28 -4.58 7.66
C ILE A 57 -0.10 -5.25 7.61
N GLN A 58 -0.20 -6.29 6.79
CA GLN A 58 -1.35 -7.18 6.79
C GLN A 58 -1.01 -8.47 7.55
N PRO A 59 -1.53 -8.69 8.78
CA PRO A 59 -1.11 -9.79 9.66
C PRO A 59 -1.30 -11.20 9.08
N ARG A 60 -2.12 -11.34 8.04
CA ARG A 60 -2.44 -12.62 7.38
C ARG A 60 -1.83 -12.74 5.99
N ARG A 61 -1.07 -11.74 5.54
CA ARG A 61 -0.47 -11.74 4.23
C ARG A 61 0.74 -12.65 4.22
N ARG A 62 0.67 -13.68 3.38
CA ARG A 62 1.73 -14.69 3.27
C ARG A 62 2.81 -14.29 2.27
N LEU A 63 2.43 -13.55 1.23
CA LEU A 63 3.31 -13.08 0.18
C LEU A 63 3.59 -11.58 0.34
N SER A 64 4.73 -11.10 -0.12
CA SER A 64 4.96 -9.66 -0.24
C SER A 64 4.06 -9.05 -1.32
N LYS A 65 3.90 -7.71 -1.32
CA LYS A 65 3.14 -6.99 -2.37
C LYS A 65 3.64 -7.32 -3.77
N SER A 66 4.96 -7.32 -3.96
CA SER A 66 5.56 -7.64 -5.25
C SER A 66 5.33 -9.09 -5.68
N GLN A 67 5.30 -10.04 -4.73
CA GLN A 67 4.96 -11.43 -5.03
C GLN A 67 3.48 -11.59 -5.42
N GLU A 68 2.56 -10.92 -4.72
CA GLU A 68 1.14 -10.93 -5.09
C GLU A 68 0.88 -10.27 -6.43
N ASP A 69 1.52 -9.13 -6.72
CA ASP A 69 1.38 -8.43 -8.00
C ASP A 69 1.90 -9.28 -9.16
N ARG A 70 3.04 -9.97 -8.97
CA ARG A 70 3.55 -10.94 -9.95
C ARG A 70 2.62 -12.13 -10.14
N LEU A 71 2.06 -12.66 -9.04
CA LEU A 71 1.12 -13.77 -9.09
C LEU A 71 -0.16 -13.37 -9.83
N ALA A 72 -0.72 -12.19 -9.53
CA ALA A 72 -1.90 -11.66 -10.20
C ALA A 72 -1.64 -11.45 -11.71
N PHE A 73 -0.51 -10.83 -12.05
CA PHE A 73 -0.10 -10.66 -13.45
C PHE A 73 0.01 -12.00 -14.18
N TRP A 74 0.62 -13.01 -13.54
CA TRP A 74 0.71 -14.35 -14.10
C TRP A 74 -0.67 -14.99 -14.30
N ILE A 75 -1.58 -14.92 -13.32
CA ILE A 75 -2.95 -15.45 -13.42
C ILE A 75 -3.69 -14.81 -14.61
N LEU A 76 -3.70 -13.49 -14.69
CA LEU A 76 -4.37 -12.75 -15.77
C LEU A 76 -3.76 -13.08 -17.14
N ARG A 77 -2.43 -13.24 -17.21
CA ARG A 77 -1.76 -13.65 -18.43
C ARG A 77 -2.18 -15.06 -18.86
N GLN A 78 -2.28 -16.01 -17.93
CA GLN A 78 -2.75 -17.35 -18.23
C GLN A 78 -4.20 -17.37 -18.71
N GLU A 79 -5.07 -16.58 -18.08
CA GLU A 79 -6.47 -16.42 -18.49
C GLU A 79 -6.59 -15.86 -19.91
N SER A 80 -5.79 -14.84 -20.27
CA SER A 80 -5.77 -14.27 -21.63
C SER A 80 -5.34 -15.26 -22.72
N LEU A 81 -4.66 -16.34 -22.34
CA LEU A 81 -4.23 -17.42 -23.22
C LEU A 81 -5.23 -18.59 -23.23
N GLY A 82 -6.34 -18.51 -22.48
CA GLY A 82 -7.33 -19.58 -22.35
C GLY A 82 -6.96 -20.66 -21.33
N TYR A 83 -5.93 -20.45 -20.51
CA TYR A 83 -5.42 -21.41 -19.53
C TYR A 83 -5.62 -20.92 -18.09
N ALA A 84 -6.82 -20.42 -17.75
CA ALA A 84 -7.12 -19.91 -16.42
C ALA A 84 -6.75 -20.95 -15.33
N PRO A 85 -5.80 -20.64 -14.43
CA PRO A 85 -5.31 -21.60 -13.46
C PRO A 85 -6.35 -21.87 -12.38
N SER A 86 -6.51 -23.14 -12.03
CA SER A 86 -7.40 -23.55 -10.95
C SER A 86 -6.83 -23.17 -9.57
N HIS A 87 -7.70 -23.14 -8.56
CA HIS A 87 -7.31 -22.81 -7.18
C HIS A 87 -6.16 -23.70 -6.64
N SER A 88 -6.12 -24.99 -7.01
CA SER A 88 -5.05 -25.89 -6.59
C SER A 88 -3.70 -25.53 -7.24
N GLN A 89 -3.71 -25.14 -8.53
CA GLN A 89 -2.51 -24.66 -9.23
C GLN A 89 -2.00 -23.35 -8.65
N ILE A 90 -2.91 -22.40 -8.35
CA ILE A 90 -2.55 -21.14 -7.67
C ILE A 90 -1.94 -21.45 -6.30
N ARG A 91 -2.57 -22.33 -5.50
CA ARG A 91 -2.03 -22.74 -4.19
C ARG A 91 -0.64 -23.35 -4.31
N ALA A 92 -0.40 -24.21 -5.30
CA ALA A 92 0.92 -24.80 -5.53
C ALA A 92 1.96 -23.73 -5.90
N CYS A 93 1.61 -22.76 -6.75
CA CYS A 93 2.47 -21.64 -7.10
C CYS A 93 2.83 -20.79 -5.87
N VAL A 94 1.83 -20.45 -5.04
CA VAL A 94 2.03 -19.71 -3.78
C VAL A 94 2.98 -20.46 -2.85
N MET A 95 2.80 -21.79 -2.69
CA MET A 95 3.70 -22.59 -1.85
C MET A 95 5.14 -22.62 -2.39
N GLY A 96 5.33 -22.50 -3.70
CA GLY A 96 6.66 -22.33 -4.31
C GLY A 96 7.28 -20.97 -4.01
N LEU A 97 6.49 -19.89 -4.10
CA LEU A 97 6.94 -18.52 -3.78
C LEU A 97 7.32 -18.34 -2.30
N LEU A 98 6.66 -19.06 -1.39
CA LEU A 98 6.94 -19.01 0.04
C LEU A 98 8.23 -19.72 0.46
N ARG A 99 8.84 -20.51 -0.43
CA ARG A 99 10.08 -21.26 -0.17
C ARG A 99 11.33 -20.55 -0.70
N GLN A 100 11.16 -19.40 -1.34
CA GLN A 100 12.24 -18.55 -1.87
C GLN A 100 12.64 -17.50 -0.83
#